data_AF-A0A936IIF7-F1
#
_entry.id   AF-A0A936IIF7-F1
#
_cell.length_a   1.000
_cell.length_b   1.000
_cell.length_c   1.000
_cell.angle_alpha   90.00
_cell.angle_beta   90.00
_cell.angle_gamma   90.00
#
_symmetry.space_group_name_H-M   'P 1'
#
loop_
_entity.id
_entity.type
_entity.pdbx_description
1 polymer ?
#
loop_
_entity_poly.entity_id
_entity_poly.type
_entity_poly.pdbx_seq_one_letter_code
_entity_poly.pdbx_strand_id
1 'polypeptide(L)' 'MIHSESDQPLREELPPDPAKYFGPHLIASQIQQALAACWLMLPPERRTIDEVEKQMLRMVTRAIAQFREDQRELQ' A
#
# COMPACT_ATOMS: atom_id res chain seq x y z
N MET A 1 29.58 43.87 17.77
CA MET A 1 28.56 44.20 16.76
C MET A 1 28.50 43.02 15.79
N ILE A 2 27.40 42.27 15.88
CA ILE A 2 26.75 41.42 14.86
C ILE A 2 27.64 40.43 14.08
N HIS A 3 27.75 39.20 14.58
CA HIS A 3 27.86 38.04 13.69
C HIS A 3 26.46 37.80 13.13
N SER A 4 26.22 38.28 11.91
CA SER A 4 24.93 38.14 11.22
C SER A 4 24.59 36.68 10.98
N GLU A 5 23.33 36.39 11.27
CA GLU A 5 22.67 35.11 11.26
C GLU A 5 22.79 34.34 9.95
N SER A 6 22.81 33.03 10.14
CA SER A 6 22.69 31.96 9.16
C SER A 6 21.45 32.13 8.28
N ASP A 7 21.60 32.83 7.16
CA ASP A 7 20.56 32.88 6.12
C ASP A 7 20.78 31.73 5.14
N GLN A 8 20.59 30.49 5.62
CA GLN A 8 20.28 29.38 4.73
C GLN A 8 18.76 29.29 4.65
N PRO A 9 18.13 29.48 3.48
CA PRO A 9 16.71 29.27 3.36
C PRO A 9 16.45 27.82 3.78
N LEU A 10 15.48 27.60 4.68
CA LEU A 10 14.95 26.27 4.94
C LEU A 10 14.64 25.67 3.57
N ARG A 11 15.49 24.75 3.10
CA ARG A 11 15.13 23.88 1.99
C ARG A 11 13.96 23.10 2.54
N GLU A 12 12.77 23.53 2.17
CA GLU A 12 11.55 22.77 2.38
C GLU A 12 11.78 21.47 1.62
N GLU A 13 12.29 20.45 2.33
CA GLU A 13 12.47 19.12 1.78
C GLU A 13 11.08 18.69 1.34
N LEU A 14 10.86 18.70 0.02
CA LEU A 14 9.62 18.21 -0.56
C LEU A 14 9.30 16.88 0.13
N PRO A 15 8.06 16.67 0.61
CA PRO A 15 7.72 15.46 1.32
C PRO A 15 8.18 14.26 0.49
N PRO A 16 8.77 13.25 1.13
CA PRO A 16 9.35 12.10 0.45
C PRO A 16 8.37 11.54 -0.59
N ASP A 17 8.82 11.40 -1.84
CA ASP A 17 8.03 10.77 -2.89
C ASP A 17 7.57 9.39 -2.40
N PRO A 18 6.26 9.17 -2.19
CA PRO A 18 5.76 7.89 -1.71
C PRO A 18 6.19 6.74 -2.62
N ALA A 19 6.34 6.96 -3.93
CA ALA A 19 6.80 5.93 -4.85
C ALA A 19 8.22 5.45 -4.55
N LYS A 20 9.06 6.28 -3.91
CA LYS A 20 10.41 5.92 -3.46
C LYS A 20 10.40 4.94 -2.28
N TYR A 21 9.36 4.98 -1.44
CA TYR A 21 9.19 4.11 -0.28
C TYR A 21 8.26 2.92 -0.57
N PHE A 22 7.31 3.11 -1.48
CA PHE A 22 6.31 2.13 -1.94
C PHE A 22 6.61 1.67 -3.36
N GLY A 23 7.87 1.37 -3.64
CA GLY A 23 8.31 0.90 -4.95
C GLY A 23 7.68 -0.45 -5.33
N PRO A 24 7.68 -0.81 -6.63
CA PRO A 24 7.04 -2.03 -7.14
C PRO A 24 7.47 -3.32 -6.41
N HIS A 25 8.73 -3.40 -5.98
CA HIS A 25 9.25 -4.56 -5.26
C HIS A 25 8.61 -4.75 -3.87
N LEU A 26 8.38 -3.66 -3.14
CA LEU A 26 7.75 -3.73 -1.82
C LEU A 26 6.29 -4.17 -1.96
N ILE A 27 5.58 -3.58 -2.93
CA ILE A 27 4.19 -3.97 -3.21
C ILE A 27 4.12 -5.44 -3.64
N ALA A 28 5.02 -5.89 -4.52
CA ALA A 28 5.08 -7.30 -4.92
C ALA A 28 5.29 -8.24 -3.72
N SER A 29 6.19 -7.89 -2.79
CA SER A 29 6.42 -8.66 -1.56
C SER A 29 5.15 -8.73 -0.69
N GLN A 30 4.45 -7.61 -0.52
CA GLN A 30 3.19 -7.57 0.24
C GLN A 30 2.10 -8.42 -0.42
N ILE A 31 2.00 -8.42 -1.75
CA ILE A 31 1.06 -9.29 -2.48
C ILE A 31 1.39 -10.76 -2.22
N GLN A 32 2.66 -11.16 -2.27
CA GLN A 32 3.07 -12.54 -1.97
C GLN A 32 2.71 -12.96 -0.55
N GLN A 33 2.93 -12.08 0.43
CA GLN A 33 2.54 -12.32 1.82
C GLN A 33 1.02 -12.47 1.98
N ALA A 34 0.25 -11.63 1.31
CA ALA A 34 -1.21 -11.70 1.35
C ALA A 34 -1.75 -12.98 0.68
N LEU A 35 -1.15 -13.45 -0.41
CA LEU A 35 -1.47 -14.75 -1.02
C LEU A 35 -1.16 -15.92 -0.07
N ALA A 36 0.00 -15.89 0.59
CA ALA A 36 0.37 -16.89 1.59
C ALA A 36 -0.61 -16.90 2.77
N ALA A 37 -1.04 -15.73 3.24
CA ALA A 37 -2.06 -15.61 4.28
C ALA A 37 -3.40 -16.22 3.85
N CYS A 38 -3.85 -15.96 2.61
CA CYS A 38 -5.05 -16.59 2.05
C CYS A 38 -4.96 -18.12 2.09
N TRP A 39 -3.81 -18.68 1.70
CA TRP A 39 -3.57 -20.12 1.75
C TRP A 39 -3.67 -20.67 3.17
N LEU A 40 -3.10 -19.95 4.16
CA LEU A 40 -3.13 -20.34 5.55
C LEU A 40 -4.53 -20.31 6.17
N MET A 41 -5.39 -19.38 5.74
CA MET A 41 -6.77 -19.24 6.22
C MET A 41 -7.73 -20.30 5.69
N LEU A 42 -7.39 -20.98 4.58
CA LEU A 42 -8.24 -22.02 4.01
C LEU A 42 -8.14 -23.32 4.80
N PRO A 43 -9.25 -24.05 5.00
CA PRO A 43 -9.21 -25.39 5.54
C PRO A 43 -8.41 -26.31 4.59
N PRO A 44 -7.68 -27.32 5.11
CA PRO A 44 -6.77 -28.14 4.30
C PRO A 44 -7.42 -28.74 3.05
N GLU A 45 -8.69 -29.13 3.14
CA GLU A 45 -9.44 -29.80 2.06
C GLU A 45 -9.83 -28.83 0.93
N ARG A 46 -9.76 -27.52 1.17
CA ARG A 46 -10.11 -26.47 0.20
C ARG A 46 -8.92 -25.61 -0.20
N ARG A 47 -7.72 -26.03 0.18
CA ARG A 47 -6.48 -25.28 -0.02
C ARG A 47 -5.98 -25.50 -1.45
N THR A 48 -6.62 -24.81 -2.38
CA THR A 48 -6.27 -24.78 -3.81
C THR A 48 -5.86 -23.37 -4.22
N ILE A 49 -5.11 -23.26 -5.32
CA ILE A 49 -4.74 -21.96 -5.88
C ILE A 49 -5.99 -21.18 -6.31
N ASP A 50 -6.97 -21.85 -6.92
CA ASP A 50 -8.24 -21.24 -7.33
C ASP A 50 -8.99 -20.60 -6.15
N GLU A 51 -9.02 -21.26 -4.99
CA GLU A 51 -9.65 -20.68 -3.81
C GLU A 51 -8.83 -19.51 -3.25
N VAL A 52 -7.51 -19.57 -3.26
CA VAL A 52 -6.65 -18.43 -2.90
C VAL A 52 -6.91 -17.23 -3.81
N GLU A 53 -6.94 -17.43 -5.12
CA GLU A 53 -7.23 -16.40 -6.11
C GLU A 53 -8.61 -15.78 -5.85
N LYS A 54 -9.64 -16.62 -5.65
CA LYS A 54 -11.00 -16.17 -5.34
C LYS A 54 -11.07 -15.34 -4.05
N GLN A 55 -10.34 -15.74 -3.00
CA GLN A 55 -10.26 -14.95 -1.76
C GLN A 55 -9.59 -13.60 -2.00
N MET A 56 -8.43 -13.59 -2.67
CA MET A 56 -7.68 -12.37 -2.97
C MET A 56 -8.50 -11.40 -3.81
N LEU A 57 -9.12 -11.87 -4.90
CA LEU A 57 -9.94 -11.04 -5.78
C LEU A 57 -11.12 -10.41 -5.04
N ARG A 58 -11.79 -11.14 -4.14
CA ARG A 58 -12.87 -10.57 -3.32
C ARG A 58 -12.37 -9.43 -2.43
N MET A 59 -11.23 -9.59 -1.78
CA MET A 59 -10.66 -8.57 -0.89
C MET A 59 -10.22 -7.33 -1.66
N VAL A 60 -9.50 -7.52 -2.78
CA VAL A 60 -9.06 -6.41 -3.65
C VAL A 60 -10.25 -5.67 -4.24
N THR A 61 -11.27 -6.39 -4.72
CA THR A 61 -12.49 -5.77 -5.28
C THR A 61 -13.19 -4.91 -4.22
N ARG A 62 -13.31 -5.41 -2.99
CA ARG A 62 -13.91 -4.66 -1.88
C ARG A 62 -13.07 -3.42 -1.52
N ALA A 63 -11.74 -3.56 -1.44
CA ALA A 63 -10.86 -2.43 -1.15
C ALA A 63 -11.02 -1.34 -2.23
N ILE A 64 -10.98 -1.71 -3.51
CA ILE A 64 -11.16 -0.74 -4.62
C ILE A 64 -12.53 -0.06 -4.55
N ALA A 65 -13.59 -0.79 -4.20
CA ALA A 65 -14.91 -0.20 -4.03
C ALA A 65 -14.93 0.88 -2.94
N GLN A 66 -14.28 0.62 -1.80
CA GLN A 66 -14.12 1.60 -0.72
C GLN A 66 -13.32 2.82 -1.17
N PHE A 67 -12.17 2.63 -1.82
CA PHE A 67 -11.37 3.74 -2.35
C PHE A 67 -12.16 4.65 -3.30
N ARG A 68 -13.02 4.04 -4.13
CA ARG A 68 -13.90 4.80 -5.03
C ARG A 68 -14.98 5.57 -4.28
N GLU A 69 -15.45 5.06 -3.15
CA GLU A 69 -16.41 5.75 -2.28
C GLU A 69 -15.76 6.94 -1.59
N ASP A 70 -14.61 6.73 -0.96
CA ASP A 70 -13.81 7.79 -0.32
C ASP A 70 -13.47 8.90 -1.33
N GLN A 71 -13.12 8.52 -2.57
CA GLN A 71 -12.86 9.49 -3.64
C GLN A 71 -14.09 10.36 -3.98
N ARG A 72 -15.30 9.80 -3.91
CA ARG A 72 -16.55 10.56 -4.19
C ARG A 72 -16.91 11.50 -3.04
N GLU A 73 -16.64 11.11 -1.79
CA GLU A 73 -16.95 11.94 -0.61
C GLU A 73 -16.01 13.16 -0.47
N LEU A 74 -14.84 13.12 -1.11
CA LEU A 74 -13.87 14.20 -1.15
C LEU A 74 -14.14 15.26 -2.25
N GLN A 75 -15.18 15.06 -3.08
CA GLN A 75 -15.60 15.97 -4.15
C GLN A 75 -16.86 16.75 -3.77
#